data_AF-A0A3N5ECE2-F1
#
_entry.id   AF-A0A3N5ECE2-F1
#
_cell.length_a   1.000
_cell.length_b   1.000
_cell.length_c   1.000
_cell.angle_alpha   90.00
_cell.angle_beta   90.00
_cell.angle_gamma   90.00
#
_symmetry.space_group_name_H-M   'P 1'
#
loop_
_entity.id
_entity.type
_entity.pdbx_description
1 polymer ?
#
loop_
_entity_poly.entity_id
_entity_poly.type
_entity_poly.pdbx_seq_one_letter_code
_entity_poly.pdbx_strand_id
1 'polypeptide(L)'
;MNRLDMMEYFDGVFNEFGYLGFNLNQSAFLTFYKPLICWTPDKATVLRSPDRFFQMHLVMGAFPMAPFPGNDHSIRPDPEVERYYLDYGQMFNALRGRTWVLLPNVLEVQDNKALANVFAVGNALVVPVVMGMEDSARVYLRQCDHLLRTSTVSVSIWSPGDEGPVTRRCEVHDNELDLAVPLKRGCAFLILKPVANVER
;
A
#
# COMPACT_ATOMS: atom_id res chain seq x y z
N MET A 1 -21.88 6.55 17.37
CA MET A 1 -22.71 7.22 16.35
C MET A 1 -21.77 8.08 15.53
N ASN A 2 -21.60 7.79 14.24
CA ASN A 2 -20.71 8.55 13.37
C ASN A 2 -21.57 9.46 12.48
N ARG A 3 -21.17 10.73 12.33
CA ARG A 3 -21.78 11.70 11.43
C ARG A 3 -20.85 11.88 10.23
N LEU A 4 -21.40 11.82 9.02
CA LEU A 4 -20.67 12.08 7.78
C LEU A 4 -21.14 13.43 7.23
N ASP A 5 -20.19 14.36 7.11
CA ASP A 5 -20.43 15.68 6.54
C ASP A 5 -19.64 15.82 5.23
N MET A 6 -20.26 16.45 4.22
CA MET A 6 -19.55 16.81 3.00
C MET A 6 -18.95 18.20 3.17
N MET A 7 -17.63 18.29 3.00
CA MET A 7 -16.88 19.53 3.12
C MET A 7 -16.18 19.82 1.81
N GLU A 8 -16.49 20.97 1.19
CA GLU A 8 -15.97 21.35 -0.13
C GLU A 8 -14.45 21.57 -0.11
N TYR A 9 -13.95 22.34 0.86
CA TYR A 9 -12.53 22.73 0.97
C TYR A 9 -11.73 21.87 1.94
N PHE A 10 -12.00 20.56 1.96
CA PHE A 10 -11.31 19.62 2.84
C PHE A 10 -10.15 18.93 2.12
N ASP A 11 -8.93 19.02 2.65
CA ASP A 11 -7.72 18.55 1.95
C ASP A 11 -7.26 17.15 2.35
N GLY A 12 -7.71 16.61 3.48
CA GLY A 12 -7.27 15.28 3.96
C GLY A 12 -7.59 15.02 5.42
N VAL A 13 -7.57 13.75 5.82
CA VAL A 13 -7.93 13.32 7.17
C VAL A 13 -6.68 13.12 8.01
N PHE A 14 -6.67 13.67 9.22
CA PHE A 14 -5.82 13.21 10.31
C PHE A 14 -6.67 12.37 11.28
N ASN A 15 -6.26 11.14 11.57
CA ASN A 15 -7.02 10.21 12.39
C ASN A 15 -6.25 9.78 13.64
N GLU A 16 -6.71 10.24 14.80
CA GLU A 16 -6.17 9.90 16.13
C GLU A 16 -6.35 8.43 16.52
N PHE A 17 -7.22 7.68 15.87
CA PHE A 17 -7.46 6.27 16.17
C PHE A 17 -7.13 5.36 14.98
N GLY A 18 -6.36 5.88 14.01
CA GLY A 18 -6.01 5.15 12.78
C GLY A 18 -5.16 3.89 13.00
N TYR A 19 -4.58 3.71 14.18
CA TYR A 19 -3.94 2.45 14.59
C TYR A 19 -4.94 1.33 14.94
N LEU A 20 -6.24 1.65 15.08
CA LEU A 20 -7.33 0.69 15.31
C LEU A 20 -8.02 0.35 13.97
N GLY A 21 -8.09 -0.94 13.65
CA GLY A 21 -8.54 -1.40 12.32
C GLY A 21 -9.92 -0.90 11.88
N PHE A 22 -10.91 -0.84 12.79
CA PHE A 22 -12.25 -0.34 12.43
C PHE A 22 -12.24 1.15 12.05
N ASN A 23 -11.42 1.94 12.74
CA ASN A 23 -11.34 3.39 12.52
C ASN A 23 -10.48 3.70 11.28
N LEU A 24 -9.40 2.95 11.10
CA LEU A 24 -8.60 2.96 9.88
C LEU A 24 -9.47 2.72 8.63
N ASN A 25 -10.28 1.65 8.65
CA ASN A 25 -11.17 1.32 7.54
C ASN A 25 -12.12 2.47 7.21
N GLN A 26 -12.77 3.04 8.23
CA GLN A 26 -13.68 4.16 8.05
C GLN A 26 -12.98 5.35 7.39
N SER A 27 -11.84 5.82 7.91
CA SER A 27 -11.15 6.97 7.34
C SER A 27 -10.55 6.69 5.96
N ALA A 28 -10.09 5.48 5.70
CA ALA A 28 -9.53 5.09 4.41
C ALA A 28 -10.60 5.17 3.29
N PHE A 29 -11.84 4.74 3.58
CA PHE A 29 -12.94 4.85 2.64
C PHE A 29 -13.50 6.28 2.49
N LEU A 30 -13.20 7.19 3.42
CA LEU A 30 -13.49 8.63 3.25
C LEU A 30 -12.41 9.37 2.44
N THR A 31 -11.28 8.70 2.16
CA THR A 31 -10.09 9.32 1.57
C THR A 31 -9.69 8.61 0.27
N PHE A 32 -10.64 8.39 -0.64
CA PHE A 32 -10.37 7.71 -1.91
C PHE A 32 -9.30 8.38 -2.78
N TYR A 33 -9.28 9.72 -2.80
CA TYR A 33 -8.33 10.53 -3.56
C TYR A 33 -7.64 11.59 -2.70
N LYS A 34 -7.93 11.62 -1.39
CA LYS A 34 -7.34 12.54 -0.42
C LYS A 34 -6.32 11.78 0.44
N PRO A 35 -5.30 12.46 1.00
CA PRO A 35 -4.40 11.85 1.96
C PRO A 35 -5.10 11.50 3.27
N LEU A 36 -4.61 10.44 3.91
CA LEU A 36 -4.97 10.01 5.26
C LEU A 36 -3.68 9.84 6.05
N ILE A 37 -3.55 10.57 7.16
CA ILE A 37 -2.49 10.39 8.14
C ILE A 37 -3.10 9.81 9.41
N CYS A 38 -2.46 8.79 9.97
CA CYS A 38 -2.88 8.12 11.18
C CYS A 38 -1.91 8.44 12.31
N TRP A 39 -2.45 8.89 13.45
CA TRP A 39 -1.66 9.12 14.65
C TRP A 39 -1.01 7.82 15.13
N THR A 40 0.25 7.93 15.54
CA THR A 40 0.99 6.85 16.18
C THR A 40 1.22 7.28 17.64
N PRO A 41 0.49 6.72 18.63
CA PRO A 41 0.51 7.17 20.02
C PRO A 41 1.90 7.07 20.66
N ASP A 42 2.50 5.89 20.54
CA ASP A 42 3.74 5.53 21.21
C ASP A 42 4.40 4.34 20.52
N LYS A 43 5.60 3.98 21.01
CA LYS A 43 6.32 2.82 20.49
C LYS A 43 5.63 1.48 20.78
N ALA A 44 4.92 1.36 21.90
CA ALA A 44 4.26 0.11 22.27
C ALA A 44 3.14 -0.25 21.27
N THR A 45 2.52 0.74 20.66
CA THR A 45 1.52 0.58 19.60
C THR A 45 2.14 -0.10 18.37
N VAL A 46 3.33 0.33 17.94
CA VAL A 46 4.04 -0.26 16.80
C VAL A 46 4.63 -1.62 17.17
N LEU A 47 5.33 -1.70 18.30
CA LEU A 47 6.08 -2.90 18.72
C LEU A 47 5.21 -4.09 19.10
N ARG A 48 3.90 -3.90 19.31
CA ARG A 48 2.97 -5.02 19.52
C ARG A 48 2.95 -5.99 18.34
N SER A 49 3.00 -5.47 17.12
CA SER A 49 3.09 -6.27 15.89
C SER A 49 3.58 -5.37 14.75
N PRO A 50 4.90 -5.13 14.65
CA PRO A 50 5.45 -4.10 13.77
C PRO A 50 5.05 -4.30 12.31
N ASP A 51 5.23 -5.51 11.79
CA ASP A 51 4.90 -5.83 10.40
C ASP A 51 3.41 -5.63 10.12
N ARG A 52 2.55 -6.13 11.00
CA ARG A 52 1.10 -5.96 10.87
C ARG A 52 0.70 -4.49 10.91
N PHE A 53 1.34 -3.68 11.76
CA PHE A 53 1.07 -2.24 11.87
C PHE A 53 1.29 -1.56 10.51
N PHE A 54 2.46 -1.69 9.90
CA PHE A 54 2.72 -1.04 8.60
C PHE A 54 1.91 -1.66 7.46
N GLN A 55 1.71 -2.97 7.46
CA GLN A 55 0.96 -3.67 6.43
C GLN A 55 -0.52 -3.26 6.38
N MET A 56 -1.18 -3.08 7.53
CA MET A 56 -2.55 -2.55 7.59
C MET A 56 -2.62 -1.14 6.97
N HIS A 57 -1.62 -0.31 7.25
CA HIS A 57 -1.55 1.03 6.70
C HIS A 57 -1.28 1.04 5.19
N LEU A 58 -0.38 0.18 4.70
CA LEU A 58 -0.07 0.03 3.27
C LEU A 58 -1.30 -0.37 2.46
N VAL A 59 -2.00 -1.43 2.88
CA VAL A 59 -3.17 -1.95 2.12
C VAL A 59 -4.34 -0.96 2.11
N MET A 60 -4.43 -0.11 3.13
CA MET A 60 -5.45 0.95 3.22
C MET A 60 -4.98 2.29 2.61
N GLY A 61 -3.74 2.38 2.15
CA GLY A 61 -3.18 3.62 1.61
C GLY A 61 -3.19 4.77 2.62
N ALA A 62 -2.94 4.46 3.89
CA ALA A 62 -2.97 5.37 5.03
C ALA A 62 -1.56 5.54 5.60
N PHE A 63 -1.14 6.76 5.91
CA PHE A 63 0.24 7.04 6.29
C PHE A 63 0.38 7.11 7.81
N PRO A 64 1.15 6.21 8.46
CA PRO A 64 1.41 6.34 9.89
C PRO A 64 2.27 7.58 10.15
N MET A 65 1.95 8.33 11.20
CA MET A 65 2.76 9.46 11.67
C MET A 65 4.17 8.97 12.01
N ALA A 66 5.18 9.59 11.42
CA ALA A 66 6.58 9.28 11.69
C ALA A 66 7.03 9.81 13.07
N PRO A 67 8.02 9.16 13.72
CA PRO A 67 8.68 9.69 14.91
C PRO A 67 9.27 11.08 14.69
N PHE A 68 9.05 12.01 15.63
CA PHE A 68 9.58 13.37 15.55
C PHE A 68 10.13 13.86 16.91
N PRO A 69 11.33 14.47 16.94
CA PRO A 69 11.90 15.03 18.18
C PRO A 69 10.99 16.10 18.79
N GLY A 70 10.73 16.02 20.09
CA GLY A 70 9.91 17.01 20.79
C GLY A 70 8.40 16.75 20.76
N ASN A 71 7.94 15.63 20.16
CA ASN A 71 6.55 15.18 20.33
C ASN A 71 6.22 14.99 21.82
N ASP A 72 5.18 15.65 22.32
CA ASP A 72 4.71 15.57 23.71
C ASP A 72 3.56 14.55 23.89
N HIS A 73 2.82 14.26 22.83
CA HIS A 73 1.71 13.30 22.79
C HIS A 73 1.69 12.48 21.50
N SER A 74 2.84 11.98 21.06
CA SER A 74 2.95 11.09 19.89
C SER A 74 4.26 10.29 19.98
N ILE A 75 4.41 9.32 19.08
CA ILE A 75 5.64 8.55 18.98
C ILE A 75 6.88 9.45 18.87
N ARG A 76 7.86 9.17 19.73
CA ARG A 76 9.17 9.83 19.76
C ARG A 76 10.20 8.98 19.01
N PRO A 77 11.32 9.59 18.56
CA PRO A 77 12.43 8.83 17.99
C PRO A 77 12.86 7.70 18.92
N ASP A 78 12.95 6.50 18.37
CA ASP A 78 13.37 5.29 19.07
C ASP A 78 14.00 4.35 18.02
N PRO A 79 15.28 3.96 18.17
CA PRO A 79 15.99 3.20 17.13
C PRO A 79 15.33 1.87 16.75
N GLU A 80 14.65 1.21 17.69
CA GLU A 80 13.99 -0.06 17.44
C GLU A 80 12.79 0.12 16.50
N VAL A 81 12.00 1.17 16.74
CA VAL A 81 10.83 1.49 15.90
C VAL A 81 11.23 2.11 14.57
N GLU A 82 12.22 3.00 14.56
CA GLU A 82 12.68 3.69 13.36
C GLU A 82 13.14 2.72 12.27
N ARG A 83 13.73 1.57 12.65
CA ARG A 83 14.07 0.50 11.69
C ARG A 83 12.86 0.10 10.84
N TYR A 84 11.68 -0.06 11.43
CA TYR A 84 10.48 -0.45 10.69
C TYR A 84 9.95 0.67 9.81
N TYR A 85 10.03 1.93 10.25
CA TYR A 85 9.71 3.08 9.38
C TYR A 85 10.61 3.12 8.14
N LEU A 86 11.90 2.81 8.30
CA LEU A 86 12.86 2.75 7.20
C LEU A 86 12.59 1.54 6.29
N ASP A 87 12.36 0.36 6.86
CA ASP A 87 12.09 -0.88 6.11
C ASP A 87 10.88 -0.74 5.16
N TYR A 88 9.85 -0.02 5.59
CA TYR A 88 8.62 0.19 4.83
C TYR A 88 8.57 1.54 4.10
N GLY A 89 9.51 2.46 4.38
CA GLY A 89 9.43 3.86 3.96
C GLY A 89 9.34 4.04 2.44
N GLN A 90 10.08 3.26 1.66
CA GLN A 90 10.03 3.33 0.20
C GLN A 90 8.65 2.94 -0.38
N MET A 91 7.95 2.02 0.27
CA MET A 91 6.59 1.61 -0.14
C MET A 91 5.58 2.72 0.14
N PHE A 92 5.68 3.40 1.28
CA PHE A 92 4.85 4.57 1.56
C PHE A 92 5.18 5.74 0.64
N ASN A 93 6.45 5.98 0.31
CA ASN A 93 6.82 6.98 -0.69
C ASN A 93 6.15 6.70 -2.05
N ALA A 94 6.09 5.43 -2.46
CA ALA A 94 5.42 5.02 -3.69
C ALA A 94 3.88 5.19 -3.67
N LEU A 95 3.25 5.28 -2.49
CA LEU A 95 1.82 5.58 -2.32
C LEU A 95 1.49 7.07 -2.38
N ARG A 96 2.48 7.98 -2.47
CA ARG A 96 2.20 9.41 -2.49
C ARG A 96 1.37 9.80 -3.72
N GLY A 97 0.20 10.41 -3.49
CA GLY A 97 -0.75 10.76 -4.56
C GLY A 97 -1.66 9.61 -5.01
N ARG A 98 -1.70 8.51 -4.25
CA ARG A 98 -2.54 7.35 -4.55
C ARG A 98 -4.03 7.66 -4.61
N THR A 99 -4.68 7.09 -5.62
CA THR A 99 -6.14 7.01 -5.72
C THR A 99 -6.58 5.55 -5.69
N TRP A 100 -7.70 5.26 -5.02
CA TRP A 100 -8.26 3.90 -5.00
C TRP A 100 -8.73 3.50 -6.39
N VAL A 101 -8.40 2.28 -6.82
CA VAL A 101 -8.99 1.68 -8.03
C VAL A 101 -10.23 0.89 -7.60
N LEU A 102 -11.41 1.39 -7.97
CA LEU A 102 -12.72 0.84 -7.56
C LEU A 102 -13.40 -0.01 -8.65
N LEU A 103 -12.60 -0.56 -9.58
CA LEU A 103 -13.12 -1.44 -10.63
C LEU A 103 -13.48 -2.81 -10.03
N PRO A 104 -14.60 -3.43 -10.44
CA PRO A 104 -15.01 -4.72 -9.92
C PRO A 104 -14.02 -5.82 -10.34
N ASN A 105 -13.71 -6.75 -9.43
CA ASN A 105 -12.84 -7.92 -9.68
C ASN A 105 -11.45 -7.57 -10.26
N VAL A 106 -10.97 -6.35 -10.03
CA VAL A 106 -9.70 -5.87 -10.58
C VAL A 106 -8.49 -6.60 -10.00
N LEU A 107 -8.59 -7.09 -8.77
CA LEU A 107 -7.49 -7.72 -8.05
C LEU A 107 -8.00 -8.94 -7.28
N GLU A 108 -7.23 -10.01 -7.33
CA GLU A 108 -7.48 -11.23 -6.58
C GLU A 108 -6.16 -11.82 -6.09
N VAL A 109 -6.18 -12.40 -4.89
CA VAL A 109 -5.08 -13.21 -4.36
C VAL A 109 -5.58 -14.66 -4.30
N GLN A 110 -4.85 -15.57 -4.94
CA GLN A 110 -5.22 -16.98 -4.97
C GLN A 110 -5.40 -17.55 -3.56
N ASP A 111 -6.48 -18.30 -3.35
CA ASP A 111 -6.83 -18.99 -2.11
C ASP A 111 -6.89 -18.09 -0.86
N ASN A 112 -7.00 -16.77 -1.03
CA ASN A 112 -6.96 -15.79 0.07
C ASN A 112 -5.70 -15.89 0.96
N LYS A 113 -4.55 -16.31 0.39
CA LYS A 113 -3.29 -16.48 1.12
C LYS A 113 -2.63 -15.19 1.61
N ALA A 114 -3.10 -14.04 1.11
CA ALA A 114 -2.70 -12.71 1.53
C ALA A 114 -3.85 -11.73 1.28
N LEU A 115 -3.76 -10.54 1.88
CA LEU A 115 -4.61 -9.40 1.53
C LEU A 115 -3.92 -8.56 0.48
N ALA A 116 -4.67 -7.98 -0.45
CA ALA A 116 -4.12 -7.04 -1.40
C ALA A 116 -5.10 -5.92 -1.73
N ASN A 117 -4.56 -4.80 -2.19
CA ASN A 117 -5.33 -3.69 -2.73
C ASN A 117 -4.58 -3.11 -3.93
N VAL A 118 -5.25 -2.30 -4.75
CA VAL A 118 -4.64 -1.63 -5.90
C VAL A 118 -4.96 -0.14 -5.87
N PHE A 119 -3.91 0.65 -6.06
CA PHE A 119 -4.01 2.09 -6.21
C PHE A 119 -3.41 2.54 -7.53
N ALA A 120 -3.96 3.61 -8.10
CA ALA A 120 -3.33 4.33 -9.20
C ALA A 120 -2.50 5.50 -8.65
N VAL A 121 -1.26 5.62 -9.11
CA VAL A 121 -0.31 6.67 -8.75
C VAL A 121 0.33 7.19 -10.03
N GLY A 122 -0.13 8.33 -10.53
CA GLY A 122 0.29 8.84 -11.84
C GLY A 122 -0.05 7.85 -12.95
N ASN A 123 0.97 7.43 -13.72
CA ASN A 123 0.83 6.41 -14.78
C ASN A 123 1.16 4.98 -14.32
N ALA A 124 1.30 4.76 -13.02
CA ALA A 124 1.62 3.47 -12.43
C ALA A 124 0.44 2.92 -11.61
N LEU A 125 0.41 1.60 -11.47
CA LEU A 125 -0.36 0.96 -10.42
C LEU A 125 0.59 0.54 -9.30
N VAL A 126 0.12 0.67 -8.06
CA VAL A 126 0.81 0.13 -6.89
C VAL A 126 -0.10 -0.86 -6.18
N VAL A 127 0.45 -2.04 -5.88
CA VAL A 127 -0.31 -3.17 -5.33
C VAL A 127 0.42 -3.67 -4.08
N PRO A 128 0.04 -3.18 -2.88
CA PRO A 128 0.45 -3.82 -1.64
C PRO A 128 -0.17 -5.22 -1.56
N VAL A 129 0.66 -6.23 -1.34
CA VAL A 129 0.30 -7.61 -1.01
C VAL A 129 0.82 -7.86 0.39
N VAL A 130 -0.06 -8.01 1.36
CA VAL A 130 0.27 -7.95 2.78
C VAL A 130 -0.41 -9.06 3.57
N MET A 131 0.01 -9.26 4.82
CA MET A 131 -0.49 -10.30 5.71
C MET A 131 -0.45 -11.70 5.08
N GLY A 132 0.61 -11.96 4.29
CA GLY A 132 0.85 -13.25 3.68
C GLY A 132 0.98 -14.36 4.73
N MET A 133 0.30 -15.48 4.47
CA MET A 133 0.37 -16.69 5.29
C MET A 133 1.51 -17.64 4.88
N GLU A 134 2.10 -17.39 3.70
CA GLU A 134 3.16 -18.19 3.09
C GLU A 134 4.27 -17.26 2.55
N ASP A 135 5.39 -17.84 2.12
CA ASP A 135 6.54 -17.10 1.55
C ASP A 135 6.30 -16.61 0.12
N SER A 136 5.15 -16.93 -0.47
CA SER A 136 4.72 -16.40 -1.76
C SER A 136 3.20 -16.35 -1.87
N ALA A 137 2.70 -15.46 -2.72
CA ALA A 137 1.30 -15.42 -3.11
C ALA A 137 1.16 -15.25 -4.62
N ARG A 138 0.12 -15.83 -5.20
CA ARG A 138 -0.24 -15.61 -6.61
C ARG A 138 -1.31 -14.54 -6.69
N VAL A 139 -1.05 -13.50 -7.47
CA VAL A 139 -1.87 -12.30 -7.59
C VAL A 139 -2.33 -12.17 -9.04
N TYR A 140 -3.64 -12.01 -9.22
CA TYR A 140 -4.26 -11.78 -10.51
C TYR A 140 -4.72 -10.32 -10.56
N LEU A 141 -4.12 -9.54 -11.47
CA LEU A 141 -4.56 -8.19 -11.77
C LEU A 141 -5.29 -8.20 -13.12
N ARG A 142 -6.56 -7.81 -13.11
CA ARG A 142 -7.44 -7.83 -14.29
C ARG A 142 -7.67 -6.43 -14.81
N GLN A 143 -8.22 -6.35 -16.02
CA GLN A 143 -8.55 -5.08 -16.67
C GLN A 143 -7.30 -4.23 -16.94
N CYS A 144 -6.17 -4.88 -17.19
CA CYS A 144 -4.88 -4.26 -17.50
C CYS A 144 -4.94 -3.35 -18.74
N ASP A 145 -5.75 -3.66 -19.74
CA ASP A 145 -5.95 -2.82 -20.92
C ASP A 145 -6.57 -1.47 -20.55
N HIS A 146 -7.51 -1.46 -19.60
CA HIS A 146 -8.10 -0.22 -19.10
C HIS A 146 -7.10 0.56 -18.23
N LEU A 147 -6.34 -0.14 -17.38
CA LEU A 147 -5.53 0.49 -16.35
C LEU A 147 -4.13 0.90 -16.83
N LEU A 148 -3.49 0.08 -17.65
CA LEU A 148 -2.09 0.23 -18.07
C LEU A 148 -1.95 0.49 -19.59
N ARG A 149 -2.96 0.13 -20.40
CA ARG A 149 -3.01 0.38 -21.86
C ARG A 149 -1.76 -0.11 -22.60
N THR A 150 -1.22 -1.26 -22.19
CA THR A 150 -0.04 -1.88 -22.81
C THR A 150 -0.11 -3.39 -22.67
N SER A 151 0.54 -4.11 -23.58
CA SER A 151 0.73 -5.56 -23.49
C SER A 151 1.90 -5.94 -22.60
N THR A 152 2.83 -5.02 -22.32
CA THR A 152 4.05 -5.32 -21.57
C THR A 152 4.23 -4.35 -20.41
N VAL A 153 4.44 -4.89 -19.21
CA VAL A 153 4.50 -4.13 -17.97
C VAL A 153 5.83 -4.39 -17.27
N SER A 154 6.46 -3.34 -16.77
CA SER A 154 7.58 -3.45 -15.84
C SER A 154 7.02 -3.59 -14.43
N VAL A 155 7.33 -4.69 -13.76
CA VAL A 155 6.91 -4.99 -12.39
C VAL A 155 8.12 -4.90 -11.48
N SER A 156 8.15 -3.90 -10.60
CA SER A 156 9.14 -3.76 -9.54
C SER A 156 8.55 -4.25 -8.22
N ILE A 157 9.21 -5.20 -7.58
CA ILE A 157 8.75 -5.83 -6.32
C ILE A 157 9.66 -5.35 -5.19
N TRP A 158 9.09 -4.59 -4.25
CA TRP A 158 9.74 -4.19 -3.01
C TRP A 158 9.35 -5.12 -1.87
N SER A 159 10.30 -5.41 -0.99
CA SER A 159 10.11 -6.19 0.24
C SER A 159 10.59 -5.39 1.45
N PRO A 160 10.00 -5.55 2.65
CA PRO A 160 10.41 -4.75 3.80
C PRO A 160 11.87 -4.96 4.18
N GLY A 161 12.62 -3.86 4.26
CA GLY A 161 14.04 -3.83 4.62
C GLY A 161 15.00 -4.22 3.49
N ASP A 162 14.53 -4.36 2.26
CA ASP A 162 15.40 -4.52 1.10
C ASP A 162 15.93 -3.16 0.61
N GLU A 163 17.18 -3.13 0.16
CA GLU A 163 17.82 -1.89 -0.34
C GLU A 163 17.21 -1.40 -1.66
N GLY A 164 16.60 -2.30 -2.44
CA GLY A 164 16.05 -2.00 -3.75
C GLY A 164 15.05 -3.06 -4.23
N PRO A 165 14.28 -2.78 -5.29
CA PRO A 165 13.30 -3.71 -5.80
C PRO A 165 13.91 -4.71 -6.77
N VAL A 166 13.36 -5.92 -6.81
CA VAL A 166 13.58 -6.83 -7.93
C VAL A 166 12.62 -6.44 -9.05
N THR A 167 13.16 -6.11 -10.22
CA THR A 167 12.35 -5.67 -11.37
C THR A 167 12.38 -6.70 -12.48
N ARG A 168 11.21 -6.99 -13.05
CA ARG A 168 11.06 -7.88 -14.20
C ARG A 168 10.03 -7.33 -15.19
N ARG A 169 10.15 -7.73 -16.45
CA ARG A 169 9.09 -7.50 -17.46
C ARG A 169 8.11 -8.67 -17.41
N CYS A 170 6.84 -8.35 -17.50
CA CYS A 170 5.75 -9.31 -17.57
C CYS A 170 4.83 -8.93 -18.73
N GLU A 171 4.33 -9.94 -19.42
CA GLU A 171 3.34 -9.76 -20.48
C GLU A 171 1.94 -9.86 -19.89
N VAL A 172 1.05 -9.03 -20.40
CA VAL A 172 -0.39 -9.07 -20.12
C VAL A 172 -1.01 -10.05 -21.12
N HIS A 173 -1.73 -11.04 -20.61
CA HIS A 173 -2.44 -12.03 -21.42
C HIS A 173 -3.92 -11.97 -21.09
N ASP A 174 -4.77 -11.93 -22.12
CA ASP A 174 -6.23 -11.89 -21.96
C ASP A 174 -6.71 -10.80 -20.98
N ASN A 175 -6.10 -9.61 -21.06
CA ASN A 175 -6.40 -8.46 -20.20
C ASN A 175 -6.13 -8.71 -18.69
N GLU A 176 -5.28 -9.69 -18.39
CA GLU A 176 -4.89 -10.10 -17.04
C GLU A 176 -3.37 -10.20 -16.91
N LEU A 177 -2.87 -9.90 -15.71
CA LEU A 177 -1.51 -10.14 -15.30
C LEU A 177 -1.51 -11.11 -14.13
N ASP A 178 -0.90 -12.28 -14.36
CA ASP A 178 -0.74 -13.33 -13.36
C ASP A 178 0.68 -13.29 -12.79
N LEU A 179 0.79 -12.98 -11.49
CA LEU A 179 2.06 -12.79 -10.82
C LEU A 179 2.20 -13.73 -9.64
N ALA A 180 3.21 -14.61 -9.69
CA ALA A 180 3.78 -15.21 -8.50
C ALA A 180 4.71 -14.19 -7.81
N VAL A 181 4.36 -13.80 -6.58
CA VAL A 181 5.02 -12.74 -5.82
C VAL A 181 5.66 -13.34 -4.56
N PRO A 182 6.99 -13.25 -4.39
CA PRO A 182 7.63 -13.66 -3.15
C PRO A 182 7.27 -12.66 -2.04
N LEU A 183 7.00 -13.16 -0.84
CA LEU A 183 6.64 -12.35 0.32
C LEU A 183 7.76 -12.42 1.36
N LYS A 184 8.25 -11.27 1.81
CA LYS A 184 9.17 -11.16 2.93
C LYS A 184 8.44 -10.54 4.10
N ARG A 185 8.48 -11.20 5.27
CA ARG A 185 7.72 -10.79 6.46
C ARG A 185 6.21 -10.65 6.16
N GLY A 186 5.69 -11.51 5.29
CA GLY A 186 4.28 -11.49 4.84
C GLY A 186 3.92 -10.32 3.93
N CYS A 187 4.89 -9.60 3.34
CA CYS A 187 4.66 -8.42 2.53
C CYS A 187 5.46 -8.43 1.22
N ALA A 188 4.84 -7.91 0.17
CA ALA A 188 5.47 -7.41 -1.04
C ALA A 188 4.70 -6.18 -1.53
N PHE A 189 5.41 -5.25 -2.14
CA PHE A 189 4.82 -4.04 -2.68
C PHE A 189 5.21 -3.91 -4.15
N LEU A 190 4.22 -4.11 -5.01
CA LEU A 190 4.40 -4.13 -6.46
C LEU A 190 4.20 -2.72 -7.01
N ILE A 191 5.10 -2.27 -7.88
CA ILE A 191 4.93 -1.08 -8.71
C ILE A 191 4.92 -1.54 -10.16
N LEU A 192 3.78 -1.33 -10.82
CA LEU A 192 3.54 -1.73 -12.20
C LEU A 192 3.53 -0.49 -13.07
N LYS A 193 4.43 -0.44 -14.06
CA LYS A 193 4.52 0.67 -15.02
C LYS A 193 4.38 0.14 -16.43
N PRO A 194 3.61 0.80 -17.30
CA PRO A 194 3.54 0.40 -18.68
C PRO A 194 4.92 0.58 -19.34
N VAL A 195 5.37 -0.44 -20.07
CA VAL A 195 6.54 -0.30 -20.95
C VAL A 195 6.03 0.36 -22.23
N ALA A 196 6.67 1.44 -22.64
CA ALA A 196 6.35 2.09 -23.91
C ALA A 196 6.54 1.08 -25.04
N ASN A 197 5.51 0.91 -25.87
CA ASN A 197 5.66 0.21 -27.13
C ASN A 197 6.65 1.02 -27.97
N VAL A 198 7.80 0.43 -28.29
CA VAL A 198 8.66 0.97 -29.34
C VAL A 198 7.83 0.84 -30.61
N GLU A 199 7.32 1.96 -31.13
CA GLU A 199 6.72 2.00 -32.47
C GLU A 199 7.71 1.34 -33.43
N ARG A 200 7.27 0.26 -34.09
CA ARG A 200 8.00 -0.37 -35.19
C ARG A 200 7.65 0.34 -36.49
#